data_AF-A0A0H2TEJ7-F1
#
_entry.id   AF-A0A0H2TEJ7-F1
#
_cell.length_a   1.000
_cell.length_b   1.000
_cell.length_c   1.000
_cell.angle_alpha   90.00
_cell.angle_beta   90.00
_cell.angle_gamma   90.00
#
_symmetry.space_group_name_H-M   'P 1'
#
loop_
_entity.id
_entity.type
_entity.pdbx_description
1 polymer ?
#
loop_
_entity_poly.entity_id
_entity_poly.type
_entity_poly.pdbx_seq_one_letter_code
_entity_poly.pdbx_strand_id
1 'polypeptide(L)'
;MEAEQANGNSTLMAGAAITVDVYFHVVASSTALRDGYVTDQQLADQLKVLNSNYAPHGISFALKGTDRTINSNWAVDGDPLAMKKALRKGSYRTLNLYFLKSVGGNLGYCYLPADAKEGTEAFYRDGCTILHTSLPGGSQTNYNLGKTVTHEVGHWLGLYHTFQGGCNGDGDMVDDTPNQAGPSSGCPIGRNSCPNRPGVDPIHNYMDYSIDSCYEEF
;
A
#
# COMPACT_ATOMS: atom_id res chain seq x y z
N MET A 1 15.31 21.88 47.45
CA MET A 1 15.95 21.90 46.12
C MET A 1 16.92 20.74 46.11
N GLU A 2 16.78 19.69 45.32
CA GLU A 2 16.01 19.36 44.12
C GLU A 2 15.85 17.82 44.16
N ALA A 3 14.68 17.22 43.99
CA ALA A 3 13.83 17.04 42.81
C ALA A 3 13.67 15.53 42.59
N GLU A 4 12.46 15.05 42.85
CA GLU A 4 11.99 13.68 42.67
C GLU A 4 12.14 13.19 41.23
N GLN A 5 12.55 11.93 41.08
CA GLN A 5 12.51 11.20 39.82
C GLN A 5 11.06 10.90 39.44
N ALA A 6 10.58 11.52 38.36
CA ALA A 6 9.30 11.18 37.75
C ALA A 6 9.47 9.92 36.87
N ASN A 7 8.90 8.81 37.34
CA ASN A 7 8.78 7.57 36.61
C ASN A 7 7.69 7.74 35.54
N GLY A 8 8.09 8.15 34.33
CA GLY A 8 7.18 8.38 33.19
C GLY A 8 6.69 7.07 32.59
N ASN A 9 5.58 6.55 33.08
CA ASN A 9 4.84 5.49 32.43
C ASN A 9 4.14 6.08 31.19
N SER A 10 4.86 6.14 30.07
CA SER A 10 4.34 6.57 28.76
C SER A 10 3.25 5.59 28.33
N THR A 11 2.02 5.88 28.75
CA THR A 11 0.84 5.22 28.24
C THR A 11 0.64 5.78 26.84
N LEU A 12 1.01 5.01 25.81
CA LEU A 12 0.66 5.30 24.44
C LEU A 12 -0.87 5.50 24.41
N MET A 13 -1.31 6.75 24.26
CA MET A 13 -2.72 7.06 24.08
C MET A 13 -3.17 6.29 22.85
N ALA A 14 -4.06 5.31 23.01
CA ALA A 14 -4.70 4.65 21.89
C ALA A 14 -5.41 5.75 21.07
N GLY A 15 -4.85 6.08 19.90
CA GLY A 15 -5.46 7.01 18.97
C GLY A 15 -6.87 6.55 18.63
N ALA A 16 -7.77 7.51 18.35
CA ALA A 16 -9.11 7.17 17.90
C ALA A 16 -9.02 6.27 16.65
N ALA A 17 -9.77 5.17 16.64
CA ALA A 17 -9.80 4.25 15.50
C ALA A 17 -10.14 5.02 14.21
N ILE A 18 -9.34 4.81 13.18
CA ILE A 18 -9.52 5.44 11.87
C ILE A 18 -10.31 4.47 10.99
N THR A 19 -11.43 4.92 10.44
CA THR A 19 -12.14 4.20 9.38
C THR A 19 -12.02 4.98 8.08
N VAL A 20 -11.40 4.35 7.09
CA VAL A 20 -11.23 4.87 5.74
C VAL A 20 -12.30 4.26 4.85
N ASP A 21 -13.11 5.11 4.22
CA ASP A 21 -14.04 4.67 3.20
C ASP A 21 -13.26 4.28 1.94
N VAL A 22 -13.56 3.12 1.35
CA VAL A 22 -12.87 2.60 0.17
C VAL A 22 -13.82 2.25 -0.97
N TYR A 23 -13.41 2.59 -2.20
CA TYR A 23 -14.04 2.14 -3.45
C TYR A 23 -13.07 1.28 -4.26
N PHE A 24 -13.61 0.23 -4.87
CA PHE A 24 -12.88 -0.68 -5.75
C PHE A 24 -13.32 -0.48 -7.20
N HIS A 25 -12.35 -0.24 -8.08
CA HIS A 25 -12.57 -0.03 -9.51
C HIS A 25 -11.86 -1.14 -10.28
N VAL A 26 -12.59 -2.09 -10.83
CA VAL A 26 -12.01 -3.13 -11.70
C VAL A 26 -12.00 -2.60 -13.13
N VAL A 27 -10.81 -2.47 -13.73
CA VAL A 27 -10.65 -1.96 -15.09
C VAL A 27 -9.99 -3.02 -15.95
N ALA A 28 -10.78 -3.63 -16.84
CA ALA A 28 -10.39 -4.81 -17.59
C ALA A 28 -10.54 -4.59 -19.11
N SER A 29 -9.82 -5.38 -19.91
CA SER A 29 -9.98 -5.36 -21.37
C SER A 29 -11.21 -6.16 -21.84
N SER A 30 -11.68 -7.12 -21.05
CA SER A 30 -12.90 -7.90 -21.27
C SER A 30 -13.40 -8.47 -19.93
N THR A 31 -14.47 -9.27 -19.94
CA THR A 31 -14.96 -9.99 -18.76
C THR A 31 -14.19 -11.27 -18.44
N ALA A 32 -13.19 -11.64 -19.24
CA ALA A 32 -12.33 -12.78 -18.96
C ALA A 32 -11.29 -12.44 -17.87
N LEU A 33 -11.04 -13.38 -16.96
CA LEU A 33 -10.07 -13.18 -15.85
C LEU A 33 -8.67 -12.83 -16.35
N ARG A 34 -8.22 -13.46 -17.44
CA ARG A 34 -6.92 -13.17 -18.08
C ARG A 34 -6.79 -11.76 -18.64
N ASP A 35 -7.90 -11.05 -18.77
CA ASP A 35 -7.98 -9.70 -19.34
C ASP A 35 -8.12 -8.60 -18.27
N GLY A 36 -7.80 -8.92 -17.01
CA GLY A 36 -7.87 -7.96 -15.90
C GLY A 36 -9.18 -8.01 -15.13
N TYR A 37 -10.11 -8.91 -15.47
CA TYR A 37 -11.36 -9.02 -14.72
C TYR A 37 -11.13 -9.68 -13.36
N VAL A 38 -11.67 -9.07 -12.31
CA VAL A 38 -11.52 -9.51 -10.92
C VAL A 38 -12.86 -9.94 -10.34
N THR A 39 -12.87 -11.12 -9.73
CA THR A 39 -14.07 -11.69 -9.09
C THR A 39 -14.41 -10.99 -7.77
N ASP A 40 -15.67 -11.04 -7.36
CA ASP A 40 -16.07 -10.51 -6.04
C ASP A 40 -15.34 -11.21 -4.89
N GLN A 41 -15.03 -12.50 -5.03
CA GLN A 41 -14.28 -13.26 -4.03
C GLN A 41 -12.86 -12.68 -3.83
N GLN A 42 -12.13 -12.44 -4.92
CA GLN A 42 -10.79 -11.83 -4.85
C GLN A 42 -10.82 -10.44 -4.21
N LEU A 43 -11.85 -9.64 -4.51
CA LEU A 43 -12.03 -8.32 -3.89
C LEU A 43 -12.34 -8.43 -2.39
N ALA A 44 -13.21 -9.37 -2.00
CA ALA A 44 -13.54 -9.61 -0.59
C ALA A 44 -12.32 -10.11 0.20
N ASP A 45 -11.53 -11.02 -0.39
CA ASP A 45 -10.30 -11.52 0.21
C ASP A 45 -9.26 -10.41 0.33
N GLN A 46 -9.14 -9.54 -0.68
CA GLN A 46 -8.23 -8.40 -0.62
C GLN A 46 -8.62 -7.41 0.49
N LEU A 47 -9.91 -7.10 0.64
CA LEU A 47 -10.39 -6.23 1.71
C LEU A 47 -10.11 -6.85 3.09
N LYS A 48 -10.24 -8.17 3.21
CA LYS A 48 -9.91 -8.90 4.44
C LYS A 48 -8.42 -8.83 4.77
N VAL A 49 -7.53 -9.06 3.80
CA VAL A 49 -6.08 -8.94 3.98
C VAL A 49 -5.71 -7.52 4.40
N LEU A 50 -6.26 -6.52 3.72
CA LEU A 50 -5.99 -5.11 4.02
C LEU A 50 -6.42 -4.76 5.46
N ASN A 51 -7.65 -5.09 5.85
CA ASN A 51 -8.11 -4.87 7.22
C ASN A 51 -7.28 -5.66 8.25
N SER A 52 -6.87 -6.89 7.95
CA SER A 52 -6.06 -7.71 8.87
C SER A 52 -4.70 -7.08 9.16
N ASN A 53 -4.04 -6.52 8.14
CA ASN A 53 -2.69 -5.96 8.29
C ASN A 53 -2.71 -4.60 9.00
N TYR A 54 -3.78 -3.82 8.85
CA TYR A 54 -3.90 -2.49 9.44
C TYR A 54 -4.63 -2.46 10.80
N ALA A 55 -5.40 -3.51 11.14
CA ALA A 55 -6.13 -3.58 12.41
C ALA A 55 -5.26 -3.40 13.67
N PRO A 56 -4.04 -3.98 13.76
CA PRO A 56 -3.15 -3.75 14.91
C PRO A 56 -2.80 -2.26 15.13
N HIS A 57 -2.90 -1.44 14.09
CA HIS A 57 -2.59 -0.01 14.10
C HIS A 57 -3.87 0.86 14.22
N GLY A 58 -5.02 0.26 14.53
CA GLY A 58 -6.28 0.98 14.73
C GLY A 58 -6.90 1.56 13.45
N ILE A 59 -6.47 1.09 12.27
CA ILE A 59 -6.97 1.52 10.97
C ILE A 59 -7.86 0.41 10.38
N SER A 60 -9.00 0.82 9.83
CA SER A 60 -9.98 -0.06 9.20
C SER A 60 -10.46 0.53 7.87
N PHE A 61 -10.84 -0.34 6.93
CA PHE A 61 -11.30 0.04 5.59
C PHE A 61 -12.73 -0.47 5.37
N ALA A 62 -13.64 0.47 5.10
CA ALA A 62 -15.06 0.20 4.88
C ALA A 62 -15.40 0.31 3.40
N LEU A 63 -15.67 -0.82 2.75
CA LEU A 63 -16.05 -0.85 1.33
C LEU A 63 -17.40 -0.18 1.12
N LYS A 64 -17.42 0.86 0.28
CA LYS A 64 -18.64 1.60 -0.09
C LYS A 64 -19.21 1.16 -1.43
N GLY A 65 -18.42 0.53 -2.27
CA GLY A 65 -18.90 -0.04 -3.52
C GLY A 65 -17.78 -0.51 -4.43
N THR A 66 -18.20 -1.28 -5.43
CA THR A 66 -17.35 -1.78 -6.49
C THR A 66 -17.98 -1.41 -7.83
N ASP A 67 -17.18 -0.93 -8.76
CA ASP A 67 -17.55 -0.80 -10.16
C ASP A 67 -16.58 -1.54 -11.06
N ARG A 68 -17.05 -1.83 -12.28
CA ARG A 68 -16.32 -2.59 -13.28
C ARG A 68 -16.42 -1.89 -14.62
N THR A 69 -15.29 -1.57 -15.22
CA THR A 69 -15.19 -0.88 -16.50
C THR A 69 -14.45 -1.74 -17.51
N ILE A 70 -15.08 -1.97 -18.66
CA ILE A 70 -14.41 -2.61 -19.79
C ILE A 70 -13.83 -1.52 -20.69
N ASN A 71 -12.52 -1.32 -20.60
CA ASN A 71 -11.76 -0.37 -21.39
C ASN A 71 -10.34 -0.88 -21.56
N SER A 72 -10.01 -1.35 -22.77
CA SER A 72 -8.70 -1.96 -23.04
C SER A 72 -7.53 -0.98 -22.93
N ASN A 73 -7.75 0.33 -23.14
CA ASN A 73 -6.71 1.34 -22.99
C ASN A 73 -6.41 1.59 -21.51
N TRP A 74 -7.44 1.78 -20.69
CA TRP A 74 -7.27 2.02 -19.26
C TRP A 74 -6.80 0.77 -18.50
N ALA A 75 -7.23 -0.42 -18.93
CA ALA A 75 -6.83 -1.68 -18.30
C ALA A 75 -5.31 -1.93 -18.34
N VAL A 76 -4.59 -1.28 -19.25
CA VAL A 76 -3.12 -1.38 -19.37
C VAL A 76 -2.40 -0.10 -18.97
N ASP A 77 -3.06 0.75 -18.16
CA ASP A 77 -2.53 2.01 -17.65
C ASP A 77 -2.21 3.04 -18.76
N GLY A 78 -2.94 2.98 -19.89
CA GLY A 78 -2.68 3.83 -21.06
C GLY A 78 -3.12 5.29 -20.90
N ASP A 79 -4.08 5.58 -20.01
CA ASP A 79 -4.52 6.94 -19.67
C ASP A 79 -5.06 7.00 -18.23
N PRO A 80 -4.18 6.92 -17.22
CA PRO A 80 -4.58 6.84 -15.82
C PRO A 80 -5.31 8.10 -15.36
N LEU A 81 -4.96 9.28 -15.88
CA LEU A 81 -5.60 10.52 -15.44
C LEU A 81 -7.05 10.60 -15.94
N ALA A 82 -7.33 10.26 -17.21
CA ALA A 82 -8.70 10.22 -17.69
C ALA A 82 -9.52 9.14 -16.98
N MET A 83 -8.94 7.96 -16.74
CA MET A 83 -9.57 6.88 -15.98
C MET A 83 -9.95 7.36 -14.58
N LYS A 84 -9.00 7.88 -13.79
CA LYS A 84 -9.26 8.29 -12.41
C LYS A 84 -10.23 9.49 -12.35
N LYS A 85 -10.17 10.43 -13.30
CA LYS A 85 -11.19 11.50 -13.42
C LYS A 85 -12.60 10.95 -13.62
N ALA A 86 -12.75 9.89 -14.40
CA ALA A 86 -14.05 9.30 -14.69
C ALA A 86 -14.57 8.41 -13.55
N LEU A 87 -13.68 7.72 -12.83
CA LEU A 87 -14.05 6.64 -11.92
C LEU A 87 -13.97 7.00 -10.43
N ARG A 88 -13.12 7.97 -10.03
CA ARG A 88 -12.91 8.34 -8.63
C ARG A 88 -14.23 8.65 -7.94
N LYS A 89 -14.37 8.19 -6.69
CA LYS A 89 -15.53 8.44 -5.83
C LYS A 89 -15.09 8.98 -4.47
N GLY A 90 -16.00 9.75 -3.86
CA GLY A 90 -15.81 10.31 -2.53
C GLY A 90 -14.92 11.55 -2.49
N SER A 91 -14.50 11.92 -1.28
CA SER A 91 -13.67 13.10 -1.03
C SER A 91 -12.19 12.74 -1.02
N TYR A 92 -11.32 13.66 -0.59
CA TYR A 92 -9.89 13.35 -0.42
C TYR A 92 -9.63 12.35 0.72
N ARG A 93 -10.61 12.17 1.63
CA ARG A 93 -10.54 11.17 2.72
C ARG A 93 -10.84 9.74 2.26
N THR A 94 -11.22 9.54 1.01
CA THR A 94 -11.71 8.27 0.49
C THR A 94 -10.63 7.59 -0.36
N LEU A 95 -10.27 6.36 0.02
CA LEU A 95 -9.32 5.55 -0.74
C LEU A 95 -10.01 4.99 -1.99
N ASN A 96 -9.38 5.18 -3.16
CA ASN A 96 -9.82 4.59 -4.42
C ASN A 96 -8.75 3.59 -4.88
N LEU A 97 -9.10 2.31 -4.97
CA LEU A 97 -8.23 1.24 -5.48
C LEU A 97 -8.66 0.84 -6.88
N TYR A 98 -7.74 0.93 -7.84
CA TYR A 98 -7.96 0.58 -9.24
C TYR A 98 -7.21 -0.72 -9.55
N PHE A 99 -7.92 -1.76 -9.98
CA PHE A 99 -7.34 -3.06 -10.34
C PHE A 99 -7.26 -3.19 -11.85
N LEU A 100 -6.04 -3.27 -12.37
CA LEU A 100 -5.75 -3.20 -13.81
C LEU A 100 -5.09 -4.49 -14.32
N LYS A 101 -5.22 -4.74 -15.62
CA LYS A 101 -4.53 -5.84 -16.34
C LYS A 101 -3.01 -5.67 -16.35
N SER A 102 -2.51 -4.45 -16.52
CA SER A 102 -1.09 -4.11 -16.54
C SER A 102 -0.87 -2.73 -15.94
N VAL A 103 0.24 -2.55 -15.22
CA VAL A 103 0.62 -1.30 -14.53
C VAL A 103 2.08 -0.92 -14.83
N GLY A 104 2.45 -0.93 -16.12
CA GLY A 104 3.76 -0.46 -16.57
C GLY A 104 4.96 -1.31 -16.12
N GLY A 105 4.74 -2.58 -15.77
CA GLY A 105 5.79 -3.50 -15.26
C GLY A 105 5.90 -3.55 -13.74
N ASN A 106 5.16 -2.71 -13.01
CA ASN A 106 5.09 -2.73 -11.55
C ASN A 106 4.03 -3.74 -11.05
N LEU A 107 3.96 -3.92 -9.73
CA LEU A 107 2.85 -4.61 -9.07
C LEU A 107 1.75 -3.63 -8.63
N GLY A 108 2.12 -2.38 -8.35
CA GLY A 108 1.20 -1.32 -8.03
C GLY A 108 1.92 0.03 -7.98
N TYR A 109 1.16 1.08 -7.72
CA TYR A 109 1.64 2.39 -7.28
C TYR A 109 0.52 3.16 -6.57
N CYS A 110 0.88 3.98 -5.58
CA CYS A 110 0.01 5.02 -5.01
C CYS A 110 0.70 6.38 -5.02
N TYR A 111 -0.11 7.42 -4.86
CA TYR A 111 0.37 8.76 -4.60
C TYR A 111 0.43 9.00 -3.10
N LEU A 112 1.56 9.54 -2.63
CA LEU A 112 1.73 10.03 -1.25
C LEU A 112 0.72 11.14 -0.93
N PRO A 113 0.41 11.38 0.36
CA PRO A 113 -0.37 12.53 0.78
C PRO A 113 0.18 13.85 0.23
N ALA A 114 -0.72 14.71 -0.25
CA ALA A 114 -0.40 16.02 -0.83
C ALA A 114 -1.54 17.02 -0.59
N ASP A 115 -1.32 18.31 -0.88
CA ASP A 115 -2.41 19.30 -0.94
C ASP A 115 -3.28 19.05 -2.19
N ALA A 116 -4.26 18.16 -2.06
CA ALA A 116 -5.10 17.66 -3.15
C ALA A 116 -6.53 18.20 -3.03
N LYS A 117 -6.70 19.50 -3.33
CA LYS A 117 -8.03 20.13 -3.35
C LYS A 117 -8.92 19.50 -4.42
N GLU A 118 -10.20 19.32 -4.09
CA GLU A 118 -11.17 18.73 -5.00
C GLU A 118 -11.20 19.46 -6.36
N GLY A 119 -11.23 18.68 -7.44
CA GLY A 119 -11.17 19.19 -8.81
C GLY A 119 -9.77 19.45 -9.36
N THR A 120 -8.71 19.41 -8.54
CA THR A 120 -7.33 19.52 -9.02
C THR A 120 -6.81 18.21 -9.62
N GLU A 121 -5.74 18.28 -10.41
CA GLU A 121 -5.09 17.07 -10.93
C GLU A 121 -4.57 16.16 -9.81
N ALA A 122 -4.00 16.73 -8.74
CA ALA A 122 -3.53 15.97 -7.59
C ALA A 122 -4.66 15.15 -6.94
N PHE A 123 -5.85 15.74 -6.80
CA PHE A 123 -7.04 15.04 -6.31
C PHE A 123 -7.47 13.88 -7.20
N TYR A 124 -7.39 14.04 -8.52
CA TYR A 124 -7.72 12.93 -9.42
C TYR A 124 -6.62 11.89 -9.51
N ARG A 125 -5.36 12.25 -9.28
CA ARG A 125 -4.25 11.28 -9.23
C ARG A 125 -4.30 10.43 -7.97
N ASP A 126 -4.73 10.99 -6.85
CA ASP A 126 -4.85 10.32 -5.55
C ASP A 126 -5.51 8.93 -5.63
N GLY A 127 -5.05 8.03 -4.74
CA GLY A 127 -5.41 6.62 -4.70
C GLY A 127 -4.38 5.73 -5.40
N CYS A 128 -4.73 4.45 -5.51
CA CYS A 128 -3.77 3.38 -5.79
C CYS A 128 -4.16 2.55 -7.00
N THR A 129 -3.20 2.27 -7.87
CA THR A 129 -3.37 1.39 -9.03
C THR A 129 -2.63 0.09 -8.76
N ILE A 130 -3.30 -1.05 -8.92
CA ILE A 130 -2.83 -2.38 -8.50
C ILE A 130 -2.94 -3.34 -9.68
N LEU A 131 -1.90 -4.14 -9.89
CA LEU A 131 -1.91 -5.25 -10.84
C LEU A 131 -2.88 -6.33 -10.36
N HIS A 132 -3.91 -6.65 -11.15
CA HIS A 132 -4.95 -7.57 -10.71
C HIS A 132 -4.45 -8.99 -10.35
N THR A 133 -3.32 -9.42 -10.90
CA THR A 133 -2.73 -10.73 -10.64
C THR A 133 -2.05 -10.84 -9.28
N SER A 134 -1.81 -9.71 -8.58
CA SER A 134 -1.24 -9.69 -7.21
C SER A 134 -2.30 -9.79 -6.10
N LEU A 135 -3.57 -9.79 -6.47
CA LEU A 135 -4.67 -10.04 -5.53
C LEU A 135 -4.58 -11.46 -4.94
N PRO A 136 -5.18 -11.71 -3.75
CA PRO A 136 -5.29 -13.04 -3.17
C PRO A 136 -5.80 -14.07 -4.18
N GLY A 137 -5.04 -15.15 -4.37
CA GLY A 137 -5.36 -16.22 -5.33
C GLY A 137 -5.10 -15.86 -6.80
N GLY A 138 -4.49 -14.72 -7.07
CA GLY A 138 -4.06 -14.30 -8.41
C GLY A 138 -2.84 -15.08 -8.93
N SER A 139 -2.43 -14.80 -10.17
CA SER A 139 -1.37 -15.54 -10.86
C SER A 139 0.04 -14.95 -10.72
N GLN A 140 0.21 -13.83 -10.00
CA GLN A 140 1.53 -13.23 -9.76
C GLN A 140 2.28 -14.04 -8.70
N THR A 141 3.16 -14.94 -9.16
CA THR A 141 3.90 -15.84 -8.26
C THR A 141 4.66 -15.04 -7.19
N ASN A 142 4.58 -15.47 -5.93
CA ASN A 142 5.16 -14.84 -4.73
C ASN A 142 4.55 -13.51 -4.29
N TYR A 143 3.64 -12.93 -5.06
CA TYR A 143 3.03 -11.62 -4.78
C TYR A 143 1.50 -11.66 -4.91
N ASN A 144 0.88 -12.82 -4.65
CA ASN A 144 -0.55 -13.08 -4.84
C ASN A 144 -1.27 -13.39 -3.52
N LEU A 145 -0.78 -12.84 -2.40
CA LEU A 145 -1.44 -12.90 -1.09
C LEU A 145 -2.08 -11.56 -0.71
N GLY A 146 -2.09 -10.59 -1.63
CA GLY A 146 -2.69 -9.27 -1.44
C GLY A 146 -1.84 -8.28 -0.64
N LYS A 147 -0.55 -8.57 -0.42
CA LYS A 147 0.33 -7.66 0.32
C LYS A 147 0.81 -6.49 -0.53
N THR A 148 0.78 -6.58 -1.86
CA THR A 148 0.94 -5.41 -2.74
C THR A 148 -0.03 -4.30 -2.34
N VAL A 149 -1.33 -4.56 -2.15
CA VAL A 149 -2.27 -3.51 -1.74
C VAL A 149 -1.92 -2.95 -0.36
N THR A 150 -1.36 -3.76 0.54
CA THR A 150 -0.94 -3.29 1.88
C THR A 150 0.23 -2.32 1.77
N HIS A 151 1.26 -2.68 1.01
CA HIS A 151 2.42 -1.83 0.72
C HIS A 151 2.00 -0.50 0.09
N GLU A 152 1.19 -0.58 -0.96
CA GLU A 152 0.74 0.57 -1.73
C GLU A 152 -0.12 1.52 -0.88
N VAL A 153 -1.04 0.98 -0.07
CA VAL A 153 -1.82 1.81 0.87
C VAL A 153 -0.92 2.41 1.96
N GLY A 154 0.22 1.80 2.28
CA GLY A 154 1.26 2.39 3.14
C GLY A 154 1.78 3.71 2.56
N HIS A 155 2.09 3.74 1.26
CA HIS A 155 2.41 4.98 0.55
C HIS A 155 1.26 5.98 0.55
N TRP A 156 0.02 5.53 0.32
CA TRP A 156 -1.13 6.43 0.39
C TRP A 156 -1.31 7.07 1.77
N LEU A 157 -0.89 6.38 2.84
CA LEU A 157 -0.86 6.88 4.21
C LEU A 157 0.43 7.63 4.58
N GLY A 158 1.38 7.78 3.65
CA GLY A 158 2.58 8.60 3.81
C GLY A 158 3.85 7.85 4.19
N LEU A 159 3.85 6.52 4.19
CA LEU A 159 5.06 5.74 4.45
C LEU A 159 5.97 5.71 3.22
N TYR A 160 7.27 5.91 3.43
CA TYR A 160 8.28 5.68 2.41
C TYR A 160 8.73 4.22 2.42
N HIS A 161 9.50 3.82 1.40
CA HIS A 161 10.20 2.55 1.43
C HIS A 161 11.23 2.53 2.56
N THR A 162 11.42 1.38 3.22
CA THR A 162 12.39 1.21 4.31
C THR A 162 13.84 1.52 3.90
N PHE A 163 14.16 1.35 2.62
CA PHE A 163 15.48 1.63 2.04
C PHE A 163 15.65 3.06 1.54
N GLN A 164 14.67 3.95 1.79
CA GLN A 164 14.80 5.36 1.47
C GLN A 164 15.97 5.97 2.26
N GLY A 165 16.73 6.89 1.64
CA GLY A 165 17.88 7.53 2.29
C GLY A 165 19.15 6.66 2.44
N GLY A 166 19.04 5.33 2.31
CA GLY A 166 20.17 4.41 2.38
C GLY A 166 20.90 4.43 3.74
N CYS A 167 22.13 3.90 3.77
CA CYS A 167 22.90 3.81 5.02
C CYS A 167 23.42 5.16 5.55
N ASN A 168 23.45 6.20 4.72
CA ASN A 168 24.08 7.48 5.05
C ASN A 168 23.08 8.64 5.20
N GLY A 169 21.82 8.47 4.79
CA GLY A 169 20.76 9.45 4.94
C GLY A 169 19.92 9.25 6.20
N ASP A 170 18.78 9.94 6.23
CA ASP A 170 17.83 9.96 7.35
C ASP A 170 16.86 8.76 7.36
N GLY A 171 17.13 7.74 6.54
CA GLY A 171 16.23 6.59 6.38
C GLY A 171 14.92 6.95 5.67
N ASP A 172 13.86 6.25 6.06
CA ASP A 172 12.48 6.44 5.62
C ASP A 172 11.71 7.44 6.50
N MET A 173 12.42 8.20 7.34
CA MET A 173 11.88 9.16 8.31
C MET A 173 11.09 8.51 9.46
N VAL A 174 11.32 7.21 9.73
CA VAL A 174 10.72 6.44 10.83
C VAL A 174 11.84 5.89 11.71
N ASP A 175 11.95 6.38 12.96
CA ASP A 175 13.10 6.13 13.84
C ASP A 175 13.31 4.65 14.21
N ASP A 176 12.23 3.85 14.25
CA ASP A 176 12.28 2.42 14.58
C ASP A 176 12.46 1.51 13.36
N THR A 177 12.52 2.05 12.14
CA THR A 177 12.93 1.32 10.93
C THR A 177 14.45 1.36 10.76
N PRO A 178 15.17 0.23 10.85
CA PRO A 178 16.62 0.22 10.60
C PRO A 178 16.98 0.65 9.17
N ASN A 179 18.07 1.41 9.02
CA ASN A 179 18.56 1.81 7.70
C ASN A 179 18.89 0.61 6.81
N GLN A 180 18.48 0.68 5.55
CA GLN A 180 18.71 -0.35 4.54
C GLN A 180 19.27 0.29 3.26
N ALA A 181 20.31 -0.32 2.66
CA ALA A 181 21.00 0.26 1.50
C ALA A 181 20.17 0.22 0.21
N GLY A 182 19.22 -0.71 0.11
CA GLY A 182 18.39 -0.95 -1.07
C GLY A 182 17.41 -2.10 -0.82
N PRO A 183 16.41 -2.30 -1.70
CA PRO A 183 15.32 -3.26 -1.49
C PRO A 183 15.81 -4.70 -1.25
N SER A 184 15.08 -5.44 -0.44
CA SER A 184 15.25 -6.90 -0.34
C SER A 184 14.62 -7.59 -1.55
N SER A 185 15.05 -8.83 -1.79
CA SER A 185 14.45 -9.71 -2.79
C SER A 185 14.30 -11.11 -2.20
N GLY A 186 13.15 -11.75 -2.42
CA GLY A 186 12.83 -13.02 -1.76
C GLY A 186 12.50 -12.81 -0.28
N CYS A 187 13.02 -13.69 0.57
CA CYS A 187 12.92 -13.60 2.03
C CYS A 187 14.29 -13.95 2.67
N PRO A 188 15.29 -13.07 2.55
CA PRO A 188 16.66 -13.36 2.98
C PRO A 188 16.76 -13.32 4.51
N ILE A 189 17.48 -14.25 5.14
CA ILE A 189 17.60 -14.29 6.61
C ILE A 189 18.80 -13.47 7.07
N GLY A 190 18.60 -12.56 8.04
CA GLY A 190 19.68 -11.83 8.71
C GLY A 190 20.43 -10.86 7.81
N ARG A 191 19.80 -10.37 6.74
CA ARG A 191 20.40 -9.40 5.82
C ARG A 191 20.72 -8.11 6.59
N ASN A 192 21.97 -7.67 6.53
CA ASN A 192 22.42 -6.41 7.12
C ASN A 192 23.27 -5.67 6.08
N SER A 193 22.63 -4.80 5.32
CA SER A 193 23.27 -4.00 4.28
C SER A 193 23.95 -2.73 4.82
N CYS A 194 23.59 -2.30 6.04
CA CYS A 194 24.15 -1.14 6.72
C CYS A 194 24.83 -1.53 8.06
N PRO A 195 25.93 -2.29 8.05
CA PRO A 195 26.53 -2.87 9.26
C PRO A 195 27.08 -1.85 10.27
N ASN A 196 27.27 -0.60 9.85
CA ASN A 196 27.70 0.50 10.71
C ASN A 196 26.53 1.28 11.33
N ARG A 197 25.28 0.83 11.08
CA ARG A 197 24.05 1.37 11.67
C ARG A 197 23.42 0.32 12.61
N PRO A 198 22.62 0.74 13.61
CA PRO A 198 21.88 -0.19 14.45
C PRO A 198 20.87 -1.02 13.64
N GLY A 199 20.67 -2.28 14.02
CA GLY A 199 19.66 -3.17 13.44
C GLY A 199 20.13 -4.01 12.25
N VAL A 200 19.19 -4.78 11.70
CA VAL A 200 19.30 -5.53 10.44
C VAL A 200 18.28 -4.98 9.46
N ASP A 201 18.43 -5.26 8.17
CA ASP A 201 17.48 -4.79 7.15
C ASP A 201 16.05 -5.28 7.53
N PRO A 202 15.03 -4.39 7.51
CA PRO A 202 13.65 -4.71 7.91
C PRO A 202 12.91 -5.52 6.83
N ILE A 203 13.43 -6.72 6.52
CA ILE A 203 12.95 -7.61 5.44
C ILE A 203 11.47 -8.01 5.55
N HIS A 204 10.91 -7.96 6.76
CA HIS A 204 9.53 -8.36 7.08
C HIS A 204 8.55 -7.18 7.07
N ASN A 205 9.05 -5.96 6.90
CA ASN A 205 8.24 -4.75 6.85
C ASN A 205 7.48 -4.66 5.52
N TYR A 206 6.20 -4.32 5.57
CA TYR A 206 5.36 -4.16 4.37
C TYR A 206 5.90 -3.13 3.37
N MET A 207 6.76 -2.19 3.81
CA MET A 207 7.36 -1.14 2.98
C MET A 207 8.71 -1.51 2.36
N ASP A 208 9.20 -2.74 2.54
CA ASP A 208 10.31 -3.31 1.74
C ASP A 208 9.76 -3.92 0.42
N TYR A 209 10.59 -4.62 -0.36
CA TYR A 209 10.24 -5.33 -1.61
C TYR A 209 10.38 -6.86 -1.53
N SER A 210 10.36 -7.40 -0.31
CA SER A 210 10.30 -8.85 -0.09
C SER A 210 9.06 -9.49 -0.72
N ILE A 211 9.03 -10.82 -0.79
CA ILE A 211 7.84 -11.54 -1.27
C ILE A 211 6.71 -11.49 -0.23
N ASP A 212 5.46 -11.64 -0.68
CA ASP A 212 4.27 -11.50 0.18
C ASP A 212 4.31 -12.40 1.42
N SER A 213 4.86 -13.62 1.29
CA SER A 213 4.96 -14.57 2.41
C SER A 213 6.01 -14.20 3.45
N CYS A 214 6.85 -13.21 3.17
CA CYS A 214 7.86 -12.70 4.09
C CYS A 214 7.36 -11.51 4.91
N TYR A 215 6.29 -10.83 4.48
CA TYR A 215 5.81 -9.66 5.19
C TYR A 215 4.97 -10.02 6.41
N GLU A 216 5.28 -9.36 7.53
CA GLU A 216 4.66 -9.62 8.82
C GLU A 216 4.18 -8.33 9.50
N GLU A 217 4.84 -7.18 9.29
CA GLU A 217 4.69 -5.98 10.14
C GLU A 217 4.82 -4.64 9.39
N PHE A 218 4.39 -3.56 10.06
CA PHE A 218 4.73 -2.16 9.75
C PHE A 218 5.75 -1.66 10.76
#